data_AF-A0AAV1MAY2-F1
#
_entry.id   AF-A0AAV1MAY2-F1
#
_cell.length_a   1.000
_cell.length_b   1.000
_cell.length_c   1.000
_cell.angle_alpha   90.00
_cell.angle_beta   90.00
_cell.angle_gamma   90.00
#
_symmetry.space_group_name_H-M   'P 1'
#
loop_
_entity.id
_entity.type
_entity.pdbx_description
1 polymer ?
#
loop_
_entity_poly.entity_id
_entity_poly.type
_entity_poly.pdbx_seq_one_letter_code
_entity_poly.pdbx_strand_id
1 'polypeptide(L)'
;MAQQNTMKTRALGKDEILFLLDLISKQKVITTKATNATNNKLKEEAWKSIAQEFSAMAGELRRPEQLRLKWENLKKSSRKRNALIRQNNLKVCNKYIH
;
A
#
# COMPACT_ATOMS: atom_id res chain seq x y z
N MET A 1 25.48 13.63 8.58
CA MET A 1 24.27 14.42 8.24
C MET A 1 23.21 13.52 7.64
N ALA A 2 22.16 13.18 8.40
CA ALA A 2 20.88 12.71 7.87
C ALA A 2 19.85 12.79 9.01
N GLN A 3 19.24 13.97 9.16
CA GLN A 3 18.16 14.17 10.10
C GLN A 3 16.96 13.35 9.60
N GLN A 4 16.74 12.17 10.20
CA GLN A 4 15.48 11.44 10.11
C GLN A 4 14.43 12.26 10.87
N ASN A 5 13.85 13.26 10.19
CA ASN A 5 12.75 14.06 10.73
C ASN A 5 11.54 13.15 10.92
N THR A 6 11.40 12.56 12.11
CA THR A 6 10.26 11.72 12.49
C THR A 6 9.07 12.61 12.86
N MET A 7 8.58 13.39 11.91
CA MET A 7 7.22 13.92 12.03
C MET A 7 6.28 12.73 12.03
N LYS A 8 5.77 12.41 13.22
CA LYS A 8 4.84 11.32 13.49
C LYS A 8 3.56 11.61 12.70
N THR A 9 3.55 11.20 11.43
CA THR A 9 2.45 11.42 10.50
C THR A 9 1.22 10.73 11.08
N ARG A 10 0.09 11.43 11.06
CA ARG A 10 -1.19 10.90 11.55
C ARG A 10 -1.44 9.53 10.92
N ALA A 11 -1.83 8.57 11.75
CA ALA A 11 -2.20 7.26 11.26
C ALA A 11 -3.39 7.41 10.30
N LEU A 12 -3.15 6.99 9.06
CA LEU A 12 -4.17 6.82 8.02
C LEU A 12 -5.41 6.10 8.55
N GLY A 13 -6.54 6.79 8.56
CA GLY A 13 -7.86 6.24 8.85
C GLY A 13 -8.31 5.23 7.77
N LYS A 14 -9.39 4.49 8.07
CA LYS A 14 -9.90 3.46 7.14
C LYS A 14 -10.33 4.06 5.80
N ASP A 15 -11.02 5.19 5.82
CA ASP A 15 -11.52 5.87 4.61
C ASP A 15 -10.37 6.40 3.75
N GLU A 16 -9.35 6.99 4.39
CA GLU A 16 -8.13 7.40 3.72
C GLU A 16 -7.39 6.20 3.08
N ILE A 17 -7.37 5.05 3.76
CA ILE A 17 -6.78 3.82 3.20
C ILE A 17 -7.57 3.35 1.99
N LEU A 18 -8.91 3.35 2.05
CA LEU A 18 -9.76 2.97 0.92
C LEU A 18 -9.55 3.89 -0.27
N PHE A 19 -9.45 5.20 -0.04
CA PHE A 19 -9.15 6.17 -1.09
C PHE A 19 -7.76 5.95 -1.70
N LEU A 20 -6.74 5.68 -0.87
CA LEU A 20 -5.41 5.34 -1.36
C LEU A 20 -5.43 4.09 -2.26
N LEU A 21 -6.22 3.08 -1.91
CA LEU A 21 -6.39 1.87 -2.70
C LEU A 21 -7.09 2.15 -4.04
N ASP A 22 -8.11 3.00 -4.04
CA ASP A 22 -8.82 3.42 -5.25
C ASP A 22 -7.89 4.14 -6.23
N LEU A 23 -7.10 5.10 -5.73
CA LEU A 23 -6.08 5.81 -6.53
C LEU A 23 -5.04 4.83 -7.12
N ILE A 24 -4.50 3.92 -6.31
CA ILE A 24 -3.54 2.92 -6.79
C ILE A 24 -4.17 1.99 -7.84
N SER A 25 -5.45 1.62 -7.68
CA SER A 25 -6.19 0.81 -8.65
C SER A 25 -6.35 1.52 -10.00
N LYS A 26 -6.47 2.85 -10.00
CA LYS A 26 -6.54 3.68 -11.22
C LYS A 26 -5.19 3.73 -11.94
N GLN A 27 -4.07 3.82 -11.22
CA GLN A 27 -2.73 3.72 -11.80
C GLN A 27 -2.22 2.27 -11.90
N LYS A 28 -2.64 1.56 -12.96
CA LYS A 28 -2.16 0.20 -13.30
C LYS A 28 -0.62 0.06 -13.31
N VAL A 29 0.10 1.13 -13.65
CA VAL A 29 1.57 1.16 -13.68
C VAL A 29 2.23 0.81 -12.34
N ILE A 30 1.58 1.10 -11.20
CA ILE A 30 2.07 0.76 -9.87
C ILE A 30 1.94 -0.75 -9.59
N THR A 31 0.92 -1.38 -10.16
CA THR A 31 0.66 -2.83 -9.99
C THR A 31 1.48 -3.70 -10.94
N THR A 32 1.96 -3.12 -12.05
CA THR A 32 2.76 -3.82 -13.05
C THR A 32 4.12 -4.28 -12.50
N LYS A 33 4.43 -5.57 -12.67
CA LYS A 33 5.70 -6.20 -12.24
C LYS A 33 6.91 -5.83 -13.12
N ALA A 34 6.69 -5.17 -14.26
CA ALA A 34 7.76 -4.78 -15.16
C ALA A 34 8.72 -3.78 -14.50
N THR A 35 10.01 -4.03 -14.69
CA THR A 35 11.12 -3.24 -14.13
C THR A 35 12.00 -2.79 -15.29
N ASN A 36 11.57 -1.78 -16.01
CA ASN A 36 12.37 -1.11 -17.04
C ASN A 36 12.48 0.38 -16.66
N ALA A 37 13.51 1.07 -17.15
CA ALA A 37 13.80 2.45 -16.75
C ALA A 37 12.58 3.38 -16.95
N THR A 38 11.86 3.20 -18.06
CA THR A 38 10.63 3.91 -18.38
C THR A 38 9.51 3.62 -17.36
N ASN A 39 9.24 2.36 -17.01
CA ASN A 39 8.22 2.05 -16.00
C ASN A 39 8.62 2.53 -14.61
N ASN A 40 9.91 2.57 -14.27
CA ASN A 40 10.34 3.11 -12.99
C ASN A 40 10.01 4.60 -12.90
N LYS A 41 10.30 5.37 -13.95
CA LYS A 41 9.94 6.80 -14.03
C LYS A 41 8.42 7.01 -13.99
N LEU A 42 7.66 6.21 -14.74
CA LEU A 42 6.19 6.27 -14.72
C LEU A 42 5.60 5.89 -13.36
N LYS A 43 6.21 4.94 -12.63
CA LYS A 43 5.81 4.61 -11.25
C LYS A 43 6.07 5.77 -10.31
N GLU A 44 7.21 6.44 -10.42
CA GLU A 44 7.51 7.62 -9.61
C GLU A 44 6.52 8.76 -9.88
N GLU A 45 6.20 9.01 -11.14
CA GLU A 45 5.23 10.03 -11.55
C GLU A 45 3.80 9.70 -11.09
N ALA A 46 3.41 8.42 -11.17
CA ALA A 46 2.17 7.93 -10.61
C ALA A 46 2.10 8.17 -9.09
N TRP A 47 3.16 7.86 -8.35
CA TRP A 47 3.21 8.12 -6.91
C TRP A 47 3.11 9.61 -6.57
N LYS A 48 3.73 10.48 -7.38
CA LYS A 48 3.60 11.94 -7.22
C LYS A 48 2.15 12.40 -7.45
N SER A 49 1.50 11.90 -8.49
CA SER A 49 0.09 12.21 -8.76
C SER A 49 -0.82 11.75 -7.62
N ILE A 50 -0.63 10.51 -7.15
CA ILE A 50 -1.38 9.98 -6.00
C ILE A 50 -1.14 10.82 -4.75
N ALA A 51 0.10 11.24 -4.49
CA ALA A 51 0.42 12.09 -3.34
C ALA A 51 -0.29 13.44 -3.42
N GLN A 52 -0.37 14.04 -4.61
CA GLN A 52 -1.06 15.29 -4.85
C GLN A 52 -2.58 15.15 -4.65
N GLU A 53 -3.21 14.16 -5.29
CA GLU A 53 -4.64 13.88 -5.14
C GLU A 53 -5.01 13.53 -3.69
N PHE A 54 -4.17 12.71 -3.05
CA PHE A 54 -4.34 12.34 -1.66
C PHE A 54 -4.25 13.55 -0.74
N SER A 55 -3.27 14.44 -0.95
CA SER A 55 -3.11 15.65 -0.14
C SER A 55 -4.28 16.63 -0.32
N ALA A 56 -4.82 16.73 -1.54
CA ALA A 56 -5.99 17.54 -1.83
C ALA A 56 -7.25 17.02 -1.12
N MET A 57 -7.43 15.69 -1.05
CA MET A 57 -8.58 15.08 -0.37
C MET A 57 -8.43 15.09 1.15
N ALA A 58 -7.28 14.66 1.67
CA ALA A 58 -7.06 14.47 3.10
C ALA A 58 -6.77 15.79 3.83
N GLY A 59 -6.49 16.87 3.11
CA GLY A 59 -6.07 18.16 3.68
C GLY A 59 -4.70 18.13 4.37
N GLU A 60 -3.95 17.03 4.23
CA GLU A 60 -2.64 16.83 4.84
C GLU A 60 -1.61 16.48 3.77
N LEU A 61 -0.49 17.20 3.76
CA LEU A 61 0.57 17.01 2.77
C LEU A 61 1.30 15.69 3.03
N ARG A 62 1.01 14.66 2.22
CA ARG A 62 1.66 13.35 2.32
C ARG A 62 2.70 13.21 1.23
N ARG A 63 3.94 12.93 1.62
CA ARG A 63 5.00 12.66 0.64
C ARG A 63 4.78 11.31 -0.05
N PRO A 64 5.11 11.18 -1.34
CA PRO A 64 4.93 9.93 -2.09
C PRO A 64 5.64 8.72 -1.45
N GLU A 65 6.77 8.93 -0.77
CA GLU A 65 7.51 7.87 -0.08
C GLU A 65 6.70 7.28 1.10
N GLN A 66 5.94 8.12 1.82
CA GLN A 66 5.09 7.69 2.94
C GLN A 66 3.93 6.82 2.44
N LEU A 67 3.30 7.22 1.34
CA LEU A 67 2.21 6.46 0.71
C LEU A 67 2.71 5.14 0.14
N ARG A 68 3.90 5.15 -0.50
CA ARG A 68 4.55 3.95 -1.00
C ARG A 68 4.88 2.97 0.13
N LEU A 69 5.44 3.44 1.24
CA LEU A 69 5.72 2.60 2.40
C LEU A 69 4.43 2.01 2.98
N LYS A 70 3.37 2.81 3.11
CA LYS A 70 2.07 2.32 3.57
C LYS A 70 1.52 1.24 2.64
N TRP A 71 1.58 1.44 1.32
CA TRP A 71 1.15 0.45 0.34
C TRP A 71 1.91 -0.87 0.47
N GLU A 72 3.23 -0.83 0.61
CA GLU A 72 4.04 -2.04 0.85
C GLU A 72 3.59 -2.77 2.13
N ASN A 73 3.32 -2.03 3.20
CA ASN A 73 2.81 -2.58 4.44
C ASN A 73 1.40 -3.18 4.29
N LEU A 74 0.51 -2.54 3.53
CA LEU A 74 -0.83 -3.07 3.23
C LEU A 74 -0.73 -4.39 2.45
N LYS A 75 0.14 -4.47 1.45
CA LYS A 75 0.41 -5.73 0.73
C LYS A 75 0.94 -6.83 1.65
N LYS A 76 1.88 -6.50 2.55
CA LYS A 76 2.41 -7.46 3.54
C LYS A 76 1.30 -7.98 4.47
N SER A 77 0.48 -7.07 5.01
CA SER A 77 -0.64 -7.41 5.88
C SER A 77 -1.68 -8.28 5.18
N SER A 78 -2.01 -7.98 3.92
CA SER A 78 -2.90 -8.78 3.08
C SER A 78 -2.36 -10.20 2.88
N ARG A 79 -1.09 -10.35 2.50
CA ARG A 79 -0.44 -11.67 2.37
C ARG A 79 -0.45 -12.47 3.67
N LYS A 80 -0.16 -11.81 4.81
CA LYS A 80 -0.19 -12.45 6.13
C LYS A 80 -1.60 -12.95 6.47
N ARG A 81 -2.63 -12.15 6.19
CA ARG A 81 -4.03 -12.54 6.40
C ARG A 81 -4.41 -13.74 5.55
N ASN A 82 -4.05 -13.75 4.27
CA ASN A 82 -4.33 -14.87 3.37
C ASN A 82 -3.59 -16.15 3.80
N ALA A 83 -2.36 -16.03 4.28
CA ALA A 83 -1.60 -17.16 4.83
C ALA A 83 -2.27 -17.75 6.09
N LEU A 84 -2.77 -16.90 6.99
CA LEU A 84 -3.50 -17.34 8.19
C LEU A 84 -4.82 -18.03 7.83
N ILE A 85 -5.59 -17.51 6.88
CA ILE A 85 -6.83 -18.15 6.40
C ILE A 85 -6.52 -19.54 5.82
N ARG A 86 -5.49 -19.65 4.98
CA ARG A 86 -5.05 -20.95 4.44
C ARG A 86 -4.67 -21.93 5.57
N GLN A 87 -3.91 -21.47 6.57
CA GLN A 87 -3.52 -22.31 7.70
C GLN A 87 -4.74 -22.75 8.54
N ASN A 88 -5.70 -21.85 8.76
CA ASN A 88 -6.92 -22.17 9.49
C ASN A 88 -7.75 -23.22 8.73
N ASN A 89 -7.97 -23.04 7.43
CA ASN A 89 -8.70 -23.99 6.60
C ASN A 89 -8.05 -25.39 6.59
N LEU A 90 -6.71 -25.46 6.54
CA LEU A 90 -5.97 -26.74 6.63
C LEU A 90 -6.13 -27.42 8.00
N LYS A 91 -6.12 -26.66 9.09
CA LYS A 91 -6.34 -27.20 10.45
C LYS A 91 -7.78 -27.70 10.65
N VAL A 92 -8.75 -27.01 10.08
CA VAL A 92 -10.16 -27.39 10.14
C VAL A 92 -10.39 -28.69 9.37
N CYS A 93 -9.90 -28.83 8.13
CA CYS A 93 -10.02 -30.09 7.38
C CYS A 93 -9.39 -31.29 8.10
N ASN A 94 -8.22 -31.13 8.72
CA ASN A 94 -7.56 -32.22 9.45
C ASN A 94 -8.30 -32.63 10.75
N LYS A 95 -9.19 -31.80 11.28
CA LYS A 95 -9.94 -32.10 12.50
C LYS A 95 -11.15 -33.03 12.26
N TYR A 96 -11.63 -33.15 11.02
CA TYR A 96 -12.83 -33.92 10.67
C TYR A 96 -12.52 -35.28 9.99
N ILE A 97 -11.26 -35.75 10.04
CA ILE A 97 -10.80 -37.01 9.41
C ILE A 97 -10.53 -38.12 10.47
N HIS A 98 -11.14 -38.04 11.66
CA HIS A 98 -11.10 -39.08 12.69
C HIS A 98 -12.51 -39.37 13.19
#